data_AF-A0A7X3YDN1-F1
#
_entry.id   AF-A0A7X3YDN1-F1
#
_cell.length_a   1.000
_cell.length_b   1.000
_cell.length_c   1.000
_cell.angle_alpha   90.00
_cell.angle_beta   90.00
_cell.angle_gamma   90.00
#
_symmetry.space_group_name_H-M   'P 1'
#
loop_
_entity.id
_entity.type
_entity.pdbx_description
1 polymer ?
#
loop_
_entity_poly.entity_id
_entity_poly.type
_entity_poly.pdbx_seq_one_letter_code
_entity_poly.pdbx_strand_id
1 'polypeptide(L)' 'MPTAHVNGTDIFYSLEGSQTRPVVTLSHSLMANHRMWDAQMPALRDYCVLRYDTRGHGASAAP' A
#
# COMPACT_ATOMS: atom_id res chain seq x y z
N MET A 1 -6.01 -9.57 0.88
CA MET A 1 -4.76 -8.81 0.64
C MET A 1 -3.76 -9.18 1.72
N PRO A 2 -2.48 -9.27 1.39
CA PRO A 2 -1.45 -9.78 2.30
C PRO A 2 -1.04 -8.77 3.38
N THR A 3 -0.51 -9.31 4.48
CA THR A 3 0.27 -8.57 5.48
C THR A 3 1.73 -9.04 5.41
N ALA A 4 2.68 -8.16 5.76
CA ALA A 4 4.10 -8.48 5.89
C ALA A 4 4.57 -8.14 7.30
N HIS A 5 5.27 -9.08 7.95
CA HIS A 5 5.87 -8.84 9.24
C HIS A 5 7.18 -8.04 9.09
N VAL A 6 7.16 -6.76 9.46
CA VAL A 6 8.27 -5.82 9.26
C VAL A 6 8.51 -5.04 10.54
N ASN A 7 9.74 -5.06 11.04
CA ASN A 7 10.15 -4.30 12.23
C ASN A 7 9.22 -4.54 13.44
N GLY A 8 8.87 -5.81 13.70
CA GLY A 8 8.08 -6.24 14.85
C GLY A 8 6.58 -5.89 14.77
N THR A 9 6.05 -5.59 13.59
CA THR A 9 4.61 -5.31 13.39
C THR A 9 4.13 -5.85 12.06
N ASP A 10 2.84 -6.14 11.96
CA ASP A 10 2.23 -6.58 10.70
C ASP A 10 1.76 -5.37 9.89
N ILE A 11 2.35 -5.21 8.71
CA ILE A 11 2.05 -4.14 7.77
C ILE A 11 1.15 -4.66 6.66
N PHE A 12 -0.03 -4.06 6.52
CA PHE A 12 -0.90 -4.32 5.38
C PHE A 12 -0.31 -3.70 4.11
N TYR A 13 -0.40 -4.44 3.01
CA TYR A 13 -0.07 -3.91 1.68
C TYR A 13 -0.95 -4.50 0.58
N SER A 14 -1.10 -3.73 -0.50
CA SER A 14 -1.58 -4.19 -1.79
C SER A 14 -0.50 -4.04 -2.85
N LEU A 15 -0.43 -5.02 -3.74
CA LEU A 15 0.41 -4.96 -4.94
C LEU A 15 -0.47 -5.24 -6.15
N GLU A 16 -0.65 -4.24 -6.99
CA GLU A 16 -1.61 -4.26 -8.10
C GLU A 16 -0.92 -3.98 -9.44
N GLY A 17 -1.30 -4.71 -10.49
CA GLY A 17 -0.66 -4.62 -11.81
C GLY A 17 0.38 -5.72 -12.07
N SER A 18 1.04 -5.65 -13.22
CA SER A 18 2.03 -6.66 -13.62
C SER A 18 3.34 -6.49 -12.84
N GLN A 19 3.78 -7.54 -12.14
CA GLN A 19 5.05 -7.52 -11.38
C GLN A 19 6.30 -7.43 -12.27
N THR A 20 6.16 -7.53 -13.60
CA THR A 20 7.24 -7.30 -14.57
C THR A 20 7.42 -5.82 -14.95
N ARG A 21 6.52 -4.94 -14.51
CA ARG A 21 6.58 -3.48 -14.76
C ARG A 21 7.31 -2.77 -13.62
N PRO A 22 7.84 -1.55 -13.86
CA PRO A 22 8.43 -0.74 -12.79
C PRO A 22 7.46 -0.55 -11.61
N VAL A 23 7.99 -0.64 -10.40
CA VAL A 23 7.20 -0.48 -9.18
C VAL A 23 7.05 1.00 -8.83
N VAL A 24 5.83 1.42 -8.53
CA VAL A 24 5.52 2.73 -7.95
C VAL A 24 4.93 2.51 -6.56
N THR A 25 5.55 3.09 -5.55
CA THR A 25 5.08 3.00 -4.17
C THR A 25 4.31 4.26 -3.80
N LEU A 26 3.08 4.11 -3.29
CA LEU A 26 2.25 5.21 -2.79
C LEU A 26 2.16 5.14 -1.27
N SER A 27 2.81 6.09 -0.61
CA SER A 27 2.73 6.31 0.84
C SER A 27 1.63 7.32 1.15
N HIS A 28 0.74 7.01 2.09
CA HIS A 28 -0.31 7.93 2.52
C HIS A 28 0.17 8.88 3.62
N SER A 29 -0.57 9.97 3.84
CA SER A 29 -0.31 10.93 4.91
C SER A 29 -0.89 10.48 6.26
N LEU A 30 -0.72 11.30 7.30
CA LEU A 30 -1.37 11.09 8.60
C LEU A 30 -2.90 11.04 8.45
N MET A 31 -3.59 10.29 9.32
CA MET A 31 -5.06 10.13 9.30
C MET A 31 -5.63 9.58 7.98
N ALA A 32 -4.80 8.88 7.20
CA ALA A 32 -5.20 8.21 5.96
C ALA A 32 -4.82 6.72 5.99
N ASN A 33 -5.17 6.02 4.91
CA ASN A 33 -4.78 4.63 4.65
C ASN A 33 -4.54 4.44 3.13
N HIS A 34 -4.20 3.23 2.70
CA HIS A 34 -3.90 2.84 1.32
C HIS A 34 -4.99 3.24 0.31
N ARG A 35 -6.24 3.42 0.74
CA ARG A 35 -7.38 3.82 -0.12
C ARG A 35 -7.37 5.30 -0.48
N MET A 36 -6.53 6.12 0.13
CA MET A 36 -6.33 7.54 -0.24
C MET A 36 -6.07 7.71 -1.76
N TRP A 37 -5.51 6.68 -2.39
CA TRP A 37 -5.09 6.68 -3.79
C TRP A 37 -6.06 6.00 -4.76
N ASP A 38 -7.24 5.54 -4.30
CA ASP A 38 -8.18 4.78 -5.14
C ASP A 38 -8.53 5.53 -6.44
N ALA A 39 -8.68 6.87 -6.37
CA ALA A 39 -9.01 7.70 -7.52
C ALA A 39 -7.85 7.82 -8.55
N GLN A 40 -6.60 7.62 -8.13
CA GLN A 40 -5.42 7.71 -9.00
C GLN A 40 -5.05 6.35 -9.63
N MET A 41 -5.56 5.24 -9.09
CA MET A 41 -5.24 3.89 -9.59
C MET A 41 -5.45 3.71 -11.10
N PRO A 42 -6.52 4.23 -11.74
CA PRO A 42 -6.70 4.08 -13.19
C PRO A 42 -5.59 4.73 -14.03
N ALA A 43 -4.98 5.80 -13.51
CA ALA A 43 -3.88 6.49 -14.18
C ALA A 43 -2.53 5.75 -14.06
N LEU A 44 -2.42 4.82 -13.10
CA LEU A 44 -1.19 4.08 -12.80
C LEU A 44 -1.20 2.63 -13.33
N ARG A 45 -2.16 2.29 -14.20
CA ARG A 45 -2.33 0.93 -14.76
C ARG A 45 -1.09 0.35 -15.45
N ASP A 46 -0.18 1.21 -15.91
CA ASP A 46 1.06 0.83 -16.60
C ASP A 46 2.24 0.56 -15.66
N TYR A 47 1.98 0.53 -14.34
CA TYR A 47 2.95 0.23 -13.30
C TYR A 47 2.53 -1.01 -12.49
N CYS A 48 3.46 -1.53 -11.71
CA CYS A 48 3.17 -2.36 -10.54
C CYS A 48 3.04 -1.42 -9.34
N VAL A 49 1.84 -1.22 -8.81
CA VAL A 49 1.57 -0.24 -7.75
C VAL A 49 1.58 -0.92 -6.39
N LEU A 50 2.51 -0.51 -5.52
CA LEU A 50 2.54 -0.89 -4.12
C LEU A 50 1.86 0.19 -3.29
N ARG A 51 0.80 -0.17 -2.56
CA ARG A 51 0.17 0.66 -1.54
C ARG A 51 0.27 -0.06 -0.21
N TYR A 52 0.50 0.67 0.88
CA TYR A 52 0.62 0.08 2.20
C TYR A 52 0.02 1.00 3.25
N ASP A 53 -0.38 0.41 4.37
CA ASP A 53 -0.79 1.16 5.54
C ASP A 53 0.41 1.32 6.47
N THR A 54 0.75 2.55 6.85
CA THR A 54 1.80 2.77 7.86
C THR A 54 1.40 2.11 9.20
N ARG A 55 2.39 1.83 10.07
CA ARG A 55 2.12 1.22 11.39
C ARG A 55 1.01 1.97 12.12
N GLY A 56 0.04 1.24 12.69
CA GLY A 56 -1.09 1.80 13.40
C GLY A 56 -2.15 2.51 12.54
N HIS A 57 -2.08 2.39 11.22
CA HIS A 57 -3.08 2.95 10.30
C HIS A 57 -3.79 1.84 9.52
N GLY A 58 -5.01 2.14 9.07
CA GLY A 58 -5.77 1.26 8.17
C GLY A 58 -5.89 -0.17 8.69
N ALA A 59 -5.41 -1.13 7.89
CA ALA A 59 -5.41 -2.54 8.18
C ALA A 59 -4.04 -3.07 8.70
N SER A 60 -3.05 -2.19 8.90
CA SER A 60 -1.83 -2.54 9.63
C SER A 60 -2.12 -2.70 11.12
N ALA A 61 -1.34 -3.54 11.80
CA ALA A 61 -1.45 -3.70 13.24
C ALA A 61 -1.25 -2.36 13.96
N ALA A 62 -2.10 -2.09 14.96
CA ALA A 62 -1.94 -1.01 15.91
C ALA A 62 -1.28 -1.56 17.19
N PRO A 63 -0.52 -0.73 17.93
CA PRO A 63 -0.10 -1.07 19.29
C PRO A 63 -1.31 -1.27 20.21
#